data_AF-A0A355DHL1-F1
#
_entry.id   AF-A0A355DHL1-F1
#
_cell.length_a   1.000
_cell.length_b   1.000
_cell.length_c   1.000
_cell.angle_alpha   90.00
_cell.angle_beta   90.00
_cell.angle_gamma   90.00
#
_symmetry.space_group_name_H-M   'P 1'
#
loop_
_entity.id
_entity.type
_entity.pdbx_description
1 polymer ?
#
loop_
_entity_poly.entity_id
_entity_poly.type
_entity_poly.pdbx_seq_one_letter_code
_entity_poly.pdbx_strand_id
1 'polypeptide(L)' 'MTTLGLSADALLSTTRAVRRRLDFERPVDDDLIRECLEFAVQAPTGSNQQGWRFLVVTDPDKKAALADLYRRGWDVY' A
#
# COMPACT_ATOMS: atom_id res chain seq x y z
N MET A 1 10.66 -11.78 11.02
CA MET A 1 9.21 -11.58 10.82
C MET A 1 8.50 -12.93 10.84
N THR A 2 7.25 -12.98 11.33
CA THR A 2 6.41 -14.19 11.23
C THR A 2 5.93 -14.31 9.79
N THR A 3 6.48 -15.26 9.02
CA THR A 3 5.94 -15.60 7.71
C THR A 3 4.71 -16.48 7.88
N LEU A 4 3.67 -16.26 7.08
CA LEU A 4 2.45 -17.06 7.10
C LEU A 4 2.61 -18.42 6.40
N GLY A 5 3.79 -18.72 5.85
CA GLY A 5 4.06 -19.98 5.13
C GLY A 5 3.21 -20.19 3.87
N LEU A 6 2.72 -19.12 3.25
CA LEU A 6 1.83 -19.18 2.08
C LEU A 6 2.62 -19.47 0.80
N SER A 7 2.07 -20.29 -0.09
CA SER A 7 2.55 -20.40 -1.48
C SER A 7 2.18 -19.15 -2.29
N ALA A 8 2.79 -18.99 -3.47
CA ALA A 8 2.42 -17.94 -4.41
C ALA A 8 0.94 -18.00 -4.80
N ASP A 9 0.42 -19.20 -5.10
CA ASP A 9 -1.00 -19.42 -5.40
C ASP A 9 -1.92 -19.03 -4.24
N ALA A 10 -1.55 -19.41 -3.01
CA ALA A 10 -2.32 -19.06 -1.82
C ALA A 10 -2.32 -17.53 -1.60
N LEU A 11 -1.17 -16.87 -1.76
CA LEU A 11 -1.04 -15.42 -1.63
C LEU A 11 -1.92 -14.68 -2.66
N LEU A 12 -1.85 -15.08 -3.93
CA LEU A 12 -2.58 -14.43 -5.02
C LEU A 12 -4.11 -14.71 -4.98
N SER A 13 -4.52 -15.90 -4.56
CA SER A 13 -5.95 -16.27 -4.52
C SER A 13 -6.70 -15.68 -3.33
N THR A 14 -6.01 -15.36 -2.23
CA THR A 14 -6.63 -14.91 -0.97
C THR A 14 -6.52 -13.40 -0.71
N THR A 15 -5.54 -12.70 -1.31
CA THR A 15 -5.38 -11.25 -1.13
C THR A 15 -6.44 -10.48 -1.92
N ARG A 16 -7.54 -10.12 -1.26
CA ARG A 16 -8.65 -9.30 -1.81
C ARG A 16 -8.48 -7.83 -1.44
N ALA A 17 -9.11 -6.92 -2.19
CA ALA A 17 -9.25 -5.53 -1.79
C ALA A 17 -10.10 -5.42 -0.51
N VAL A 18 -9.45 -5.14 0.63
CA VAL A 18 -10.11 -5.01 1.94
C VAL A 18 -10.71 -3.61 2.07
N ARG A 19 -12.03 -3.51 2.29
CA ARG A 19 -12.75 -2.22 2.34
C ARG A 19 -13.53 -1.95 3.64
N ARG A 20 -13.75 -2.96 4.49
CA ARG A 20 -14.65 -2.85 5.66
C ARG A 20 -14.10 -3.42 6.97
N ARG A 21 -12.90 -4.00 6.97
CA ARG A 21 -12.33 -4.72 8.14
C ARG A 21 -10.90 -4.28 8.45
N LEU A 22 -10.60 -3.01 8.23
CA LEU A 22 -9.34 -2.43 8.66
C LEU A 22 -9.51 -1.91 10.09
N ASP A 23 -8.54 -2.24 10.93
CA ASP A 23 -8.35 -1.57 12.22
C ASP A 23 -7.59 -0.27 11.94
N PHE A 24 -8.28 0.87 12.07
CA PHE A 24 -7.71 2.19 11.77
C PHE A 24 -6.86 2.75 12.92
N GLU A 25 -6.98 2.18 14.12
CA GLU A 25 -6.22 2.60 15.30
C GLU A 25 -4.88 1.87 15.41
N ARG A 26 -4.77 0.69 14.80
CA ARG A 26 -3.51 -0.06 14.76
C ARG A 26 -2.46 0.69 13.91
N PRO A 27 -1.33 1.13 14.50
CA PRO A 27 -0.24 1.72 13.72
C PRO A 27 0.42 0.66 12.85
N VAL A 28 0.87 1.08 11.67
CA VAL A 28 1.76 0.29 10.81
C VAL A 28 3.19 0.71 11.11
N ASP A 29 4.04 -0.27 11.40
CA ASP A 29 5.47 -0.04 11.68
C ASP A 29 6.18 0.50 10.44
N ASP A 30 7.10 1.46 10.62
CA ASP A 30 7.89 2.05 9.53
C ASP A 30 8.80 0.99 8.88
N ASP A 31 9.36 0.08 9.68
CA ASP A 31 10.22 -1.00 9.16
C ASP A 31 9.44 -1.95 8.24
N LEU A 32 8.19 -2.24 8.59
CA LEU A 32 7.30 -3.05 7.74
C LEU A 32 6.98 -2.34 6.42
N ILE A 33 6.79 -1.02 6.44
CA ILE A 33 6.58 -0.23 5.22
C ILE A 33 7.83 -0.30 4.35
N ARG A 34 9.03 -0.16 4.94
CA ARG A 34 10.30 -0.22 4.21
C ARG A 34 10.51 -1.58 3.53
N GLU A 35 10.28 -2.68 4.24
CA GLU A 35 10.36 -4.03 3.67
C GLU A 35 9.37 -4.19 2.50
N CYS A 36 8.14 -3.68 2.63
CA CYS A 36 7.18 -3.70 1.52
C CYS A 36 7.71 -2.94 0.29
N LEU A 37 8.38 -1.82 0.50
CA LEU A 37 8.99 -1.03 -0.59
C LEU A 37 10.19 -1.74 -1.21
N GLU A 38 11.00 -2.47 -0.44
CA GLU A 38 12.11 -3.29 -0.95
C GLU A 38 11.62 -4.36 -1.93
N PHE A 39 10.44 -4.95 -1.68
CA PHE A 39 9.80 -5.85 -2.64
C PHE A 39 9.20 -5.09 -3.82
N ALA A 40 8.56 -3.94 -3.60
CA ALA A 40 7.93 -3.16 -4.66
C ALA A 40 8.92 -2.73 -5.74
N VAL A 41 10.15 -2.35 -5.35
CA VAL A 41 11.19 -1.93 -6.31
C VAL A 41 11.75 -3.07 -7.17
N GLN A 42 11.43 -4.33 -6.86
CA GLN A 42 11.77 -5.48 -7.72
C GLN A 42 10.88 -5.58 -8.95
N ALA A 43 9.79 -4.79 -9.03
CA ALA A 43 8.92 -4.80 -10.19
C ALA A 43 9.70 -4.39 -11.46
N PRO A 44 9.47 -5.06 -12.61
CA PRO A 44 10.16 -4.72 -13.85
C PRO A 44 9.66 -3.38 -14.40
N THR A 45 10.57 -2.61 -15.01
CA THR A 45 10.22 -1.40 -15.77
C THR A 45 10.85 -1.42 -17.15
N GLY A 46 10.18 -0.78 -18.12
CA GLY A 46 10.72 -0.64 -19.48
C GLY A 46 12.09 0.04 -19.45
N SER A 47 13.09 -0.63 -20.02
CA SER A 47 14.49 -0.19 -20.01
C SER A 47 15.06 0.10 -18.61
N ASN A 48 14.51 -0.52 -17.57
CA ASN A 48 14.89 -0.28 -16.17
C ASN A 48 14.80 1.19 -15.73
N GLN A 49 13.88 1.97 -16.30
CA GLN A 49 13.75 3.40 -16.01
C GLN A 49 13.36 3.72 -14.56
N GLN A 50 12.69 2.79 -13.86
CA GLN A 50 12.31 2.94 -12.45
C GLN A 50 11.62 4.29 -12.14
N GLY A 51 10.76 4.75 -13.06
CA GLY A 51 10.14 6.09 -13.02
C GLY A 51 9.12 6.33 -11.90
N TRP A 52 9.05 5.43 -10.91
CA TRP A 52 8.20 5.54 -9.73
C TRP A 52 8.85 6.33 -8.61
N ARG A 53 8.00 6.94 -7.78
CA ARG A 53 8.37 7.43 -6.46
C ARG A 53 7.32 6.97 -5.45
N PHE A 54 7.79 6.58 -4.28
CA PHE A 54 6.92 6.22 -3.16
C PHE A 54 6.92 7.37 -2.15
N LEU A 55 5.72 7.83 -1.78
CA LEU A 55 5.52 8.82 -0.72
C LEU A 55 4.78 8.12 0.43
N VAL A 56 5.45 7.98 1.57
CA VAL A 56 4.85 7.43 2.78
C VAL A 56 4.26 8.57 3.59
N VAL A 57 2.93 8.57 3.76
CA VAL A 57 2.20 9.63 4.49
C VAL A 57 1.63 9.04 5.78
N THR A 58 2.30 9.30 6.90
CA THR A 58 1.88 8.83 8.23
C THR A 58 1.07 9.87 8.99
N ASP A 59 1.33 11.16 8.73
CA ASP A 59 0.64 12.31 9.31
C ASP A 59 -0.89 12.25 9.08
N PRO A 60 -1.71 12.27 10.14
CA PRO A 60 -3.16 12.10 10.04
C PRO A 60 -3.84 13.26 9.29
N ASP A 61 -3.37 14.49 9.46
CA ASP A 61 -3.97 15.66 8.81
C ASP A 61 -3.68 15.65 7.31
N LYS A 62 -2.46 15.27 6.92
CA LYS A 62 -2.11 15.07 5.50
C LYS A 62 -2.93 13.94 4.86
N LYS A 63 -3.13 12.82 5.57
CA LYS A 63 -3.99 11.73 5.09
C LYS A 63 -5.44 12.19 4.90
N ALA A 64 -5.98 12.97 5.84
CA ALA A 64 -7.34 13.51 5.75
C ALA A 64 -7.49 14.43 4.53
N ALA A 65 -6.54 15.35 4.33
CA ALA A 65 -6.54 16.24 3.16
C ALA A 65 -6.48 15.47 1.84
N LEU A 66 -5.64 14.44 1.73
CA LEU A 66 -5.59 13.56 0.54
C LEU A 66 -6.92 12.84 0.31
N ALA A 67 -7.58 12.38 1.38
CA ALA A 67 -8.88 11.74 1.28
C ALA A 67 -9.97 12.69 0.77
N ASP A 68 -9.93 13.97 1.16
CA ASP A 68 -10.82 15.01 0.60
C ASP A 68 -10.58 15.22 -0.90
N LEU A 69 -9.31 15.31 -1.33
CA LEU A 69 -8.98 15.42 -2.76
C LEU A 69 -9.54 14.25 -3.56
N TYR A 70 -9.36 13.03 -3.04
CA TYR A 70 -9.85 11.82 -3.67
C TYR A 70 -11.37 11.81 -3.79
N ARG A 71 -12.10 12.15 -2.70
CA ARG A 71 -13.57 12.21 -2.70
C ARG A 71 -14.11 13.15 -3.77
N ARG A 72 -13.55 14.36 -3.89
CA ARG A 72 -13.96 15.33 -4.91
C ARG A 72 -13.82 14.79 -6.34
N GLY A 73 -12.79 14.00 -6.61
CA GLY A 73 -12.61 13.36 -7.92
C GLY A 73 -13.58 12.19 -8.13
N TRP A 74 -13.88 11.44 -7.07
CA TRP A 74 -14.81 10.31 -7.12
C TRP A 74 -16.26 10.74 -7.29
N ASP A 75 -16.69 11.84 -6.66
CA ASP A 75 -18.07 12.34 -6.76
C ASP A 75 -18.49 12.72 -8.20
N VAL A 76 -17.52 12.86 -9.11
CA VAL A 76 -17.74 13.15 -10.54
C VAL A 76 -17.99 11.87 -11.36
N TYR A 77 -17.71 10.69 -10.81
CA TYR A 77 -17.89 9.38 -11.44
C TYR A 77 -19.22 8.72 -11.06
#